data_AF-A0A067CIS0-F1
#
_entry.id   AF-A0A067CIS0-F1
#
_cell.length_a   1.000
_cell.length_b   1.000
_cell.length_c   1.000
_cell.angle_alpha   90.00
_cell.angle_beta   90.00
_cell.angle_gamma   90.00
#
_symmetry.space_group_name_H-M   'P 1'
#
loop_
_entity.id
_entity.type
_entity.pdbx_description
1 polymer ?
#
loop_
_entity_poly.entity_id
_entity_poly.type
_entity_poly.pdbx_seq_one_letter_code
_entity_poly.pdbx_strand_id
1 'polypeptide(L)'
;MDNDDDDDMNCSSCDEDDACTTSPESSSPLSSATSPDRSTRAILARLKTGQDVCVVVDHGHVNWVASYMQYGFDSNSIFRTIVPVRPTSTPWTQDELNYVQAIQRCIKDGHVRVPYGRCTATFIAERLHTTRERVHRYLKLVPSPSSVDGATASALAELKELRSYFLSTLERSVLSVMANVGLDQSWVVAIKY
;
A
#
# COMPACT_ATOMS: atom_id res chain seq x y z
N MET A 1 -48.31 -24.53 -44.02
CA MET A 1 -49.48 -25.23 -43.49
C MET A 1 -49.65 -24.72 -42.08
N ASP A 2 -50.51 -23.72 -42.04
CA ASP A 2 -51.06 -22.99 -40.92
C ASP A 2 -51.66 -23.90 -39.86
N ASN A 3 -51.70 -23.41 -38.62
CA ASN A 3 -52.86 -23.59 -37.75
C ASN A 3 -52.80 -22.52 -36.66
N ASP A 4 -53.68 -21.53 -36.81
CA ASP A 4 -54.27 -20.69 -35.76
C ASP A 4 -55.25 -21.53 -34.90
N ASP A 5 -55.90 -20.85 -33.94
CA ASP A 5 -57.04 -21.26 -33.09
C ASP A 5 -56.68 -22.04 -31.81
N ASP A 6 -57.23 -21.78 -30.61
CA ASP A 6 -58.34 -20.92 -30.17
C ASP A 6 -58.34 -20.84 -28.62
N ASP A 7 -58.87 -19.73 -28.11
CA ASP A 7 -59.81 -19.54 -27.00
C ASP A 7 -59.72 -20.22 -25.61
N ASP A 8 -59.80 -19.31 -24.63
CA ASP A 8 -60.69 -19.30 -23.45
C ASP A 8 -60.53 -20.24 -22.24
N MET A 9 -61.11 -19.75 -21.15
CA MET A 9 -61.35 -20.32 -19.82
C MET A 9 -60.27 -19.98 -18.78
N ASN A 10 -60.53 -19.60 -17.52
CA ASN A 10 -61.74 -19.37 -16.74
C ASN A 10 -61.25 -19.03 -15.30
N CYS A 11 -62.08 -18.31 -14.54
CA CYS A 11 -62.28 -18.40 -13.10
C CYS A 11 -61.29 -17.76 -12.08
N SER A 12 -61.94 -16.94 -11.23
CA SER A 12 -61.89 -16.97 -9.76
C SER A 12 -60.97 -16.01 -9.01
N SER A 13 -61.63 -14.97 -8.49
CA SER A 13 -61.49 -14.39 -7.16
C SER A 13 -61.00 -15.36 -6.07
N CYS A 14 -60.07 -14.89 -5.24
CA CYS A 14 -60.15 -14.93 -3.78
C CYS A 14 -59.13 -13.98 -3.13
N ASP A 15 -59.62 -13.12 -2.24
CA ASP A 15 -58.89 -12.42 -1.19
C ASP A 15 -58.01 -13.36 -0.36
N GLU A 16 -56.80 -12.94 -0.02
CA GLU A 16 -56.11 -13.37 1.20
C GLU A 16 -55.39 -12.16 1.84
N ASP A 17 -55.69 -12.01 3.12
CA ASP A 17 -55.18 -11.05 4.10
C ASP A 17 -53.65 -11.06 4.22
N ASP A 18 -53.02 -9.91 4.53
CA ASP A 18 -51.85 -9.93 5.42
C ASP A 18 -51.60 -8.60 6.16
N ALA A 19 -51.66 -8.74 7.49
CA ALA A 19 -50.83 -8.15 8.53
C ALA A 19 -50.51 -6.63 8.58
N CYS A 20 -51.03 -6.05 9.66
CA CYS A 20 -50.43 -4.99 10.44
C CYS A 20 -48.93 -5.21 10.73
N THR A 21 -48.06 -4.25 10.40
CA THR A 21 -46.92 -3.90 11.27
C THR A 21 -46.36 -2.52 10.93
N THR A 22 -46.37 -1.69 11.97
CA THR A 22 -45.76 -0.37 12.09
C THR A 22 -44.23 -0.45 11.93
N SER A 23 -43.65 0.32 11.01
CA SER A 23 -42.20 0.54 10.94
C SER A 23 -41.83 1.83 11.68
N PRO A 24 -40.96 1.79 12.70
CA PRO A 24 -40.35 3.01 13.24
C PRO A 24 -39.03 3.34 12.52
N GLU A 25 -38.75 4.64 12.53
CA GLU A 25 -37.61 5.35 11.97
C GLU A 25 -36.25 4.65 12.19
N SER A 26 -35.50 4.47 11.10
CA SER A 26 -34.04 4.26 11.14
C SER A 26 -33.35 5.52 10.64
N SER A 27 -33.03 6.41 11.56
CA SER A 27 -32.06 7.48 11.35
C SER A 27 -30.65 6.88 11.27
N SER A 28 -30.17 6.61 10.06
CA SER A 28 -28.74 6.36 9.82
C SER A 28 -28.09 7.67 9.38
N PRO A 29 -27.15 8.26 10.15
CA PRO A 29 -26.37 9.37 9.64
C PRO A 29 -25.45 8.88 8.53
N LEU A 30 -25.48 9.59 7.39
CA LEU A 30 -24.57 9.42 6.26
C LEU A 30 -23.12 9.41 6.78
N SER A 31 -22.51 8.22 6.82
CA SER A 31 -21.06 8.09 6.84
C SER A 31 -20.54 8.81 5.60
N SER A 32 -19.94 9.99 5.82
CA SER A 32 -19.16 10.69 4.81
C SER A 32 -17.98 9.79 4.46
N ALA A 33 -18.18 8.92 3.46
CA ALA A 33 -17.14 8.16 2.82
C ALA A 33 -16.25 9.16 2.08
N THR A 34 -15.29 9.72 2.81
CA THR A 34 -14.21 10.51 2.26
C THR A 34 -13.40 9.56 1.39
N SER A 35 -13.67 9.57 0.09
CA SER A 35 -12.92 8.80 -0.89
C SER A 35 -11.45 9.24 -0.80
N PRO A 36 -10.48 8.36 -0.51
CA PRO A 36 -9.07 8.74 -0.53
C PRO A 36 -8.57 8.61 -1.96
N ASP A 37 -9.13 9.42 -2.86
CA ASP A 37 -8.62 9.55 -4.23
C ASP A 37 -8.25 11.00 -4.50
N ARG A 38 -7.34 11.51 -3.68
CA ARG A 38 -6.47 12.62 -4.08
C ARG A 38 -5.13 12.00 -4.41
N SER A 39 -4.79 12.01 -5.70
CA SER A 39 -3.41 11.98 -6.18
C SER A 39 -2.57 12.81 -5.22
N THR A 40 -1.85 12.13 -4.33
CA THR A 40 -1.30 12.74 -3.13
C THR A 40 -0.05 13.47 -3.59
N ARG A 41 -0.21 14.75 -3.94
CA ARG A 41 0.92 15.64 -4.23
C ARG A 41 1.91 15.48 -3.09
N ALA A 42 3.12 15.00 -3.40
CA ALA A 42 4.12 14.72 -2.40
C ALA A 42 4.46 16.03 -1.67
N ILE A 43 4.17 16.09 -0.38
CA ILE A 43 4.46 17.25 0.45
C ILE A 43 5.90 17.12 0.94
N LEU A 44 6.70 18.16 0.74
CA LEU A 44 8.10 18.16 1.16
C LEU A 44 8.26 18.94 2.46
N ALA A 45 8.86 18.32 3.47
CA ALA A 45 9.27 18.98 4.70
C ALA A 45 10.78 19.20 4.70
N ARG A 46 11.21 20.43 4.98
CA ARG A 46 12.62 20.74 5.28
C ARG A 46 12.88 20.45 6.74
N LEU A 47 13.84 19.58 7.01
CA LEU A 47 14.26 19.23 8.36
C LEU A 47 15.34 20.19 8.89
N LYS A 48 15.52 20.23 10.21
CA LYS A 48 16.60 20.96 10.90
C LYS A 48 18.00 20.59 10.42
N THR A 49 18.17 19.35 9.95
CA THR A 49 19.42 18.85 9.35
C THR A 49 19.73 19.48 7.98
N GLY A 50 18.79 20.26 7.43
CA GLY A 50 18.88 20.82 6.08
C GLY A 50 18.36 19.87 4.99
N GLN A 51 17.98 18.63 5.32
CA GLN A 51 17.43 17.66 4.38
C GLN A 51 15.96 17.96 4.03
N ASP A 52 15.57 17.87 2.76
CA ASP A 52 14.17 17.82 2.35
C ASP A 52 13.70 16.35 2.33
N VAL A 53 12.56 16.06 2.94
CA VAL A 53 11.95 14.72 2.97
C VAL A 53 10.48 14.76 2.58
N CYS A 54 10.00 13.70 1.94
CA CYS A 54 8.58 13.52 1.66
C CYS A 54 7.84 13.13 2.93
N VAL A 55 6.73 13.82 3.21
CA VAL A 55 5.90 13.60 4.39
C VAL A 55 4.42 13.57 4.04
N VAL A 56 3.64 13.01 4.95
CA VAL A 56 2.18 13.12 5.00
C VAL A 56 1.87 14.14 6.08
N VAL A 57 1.08 15.15 5.74
CA VAL A 57 0.65 16.21 6.66
C VAL A 57 -0.81 16.02 6.97
N ASP A 58 -1.15 16.06 8.25
CA ASP A 58 -2.49 15.93 8.77
C ASP A 58 -2.78 17.10 9.70
N HIS A 59 -3.85 17.86 9.43
CA HIS A 59 -4.22 19.07 10.19
C HIS A 59 -3.05 20.07 10.41
N GLY A 60 -2.17 20.24 9.42
CA GLY A 60 -1.03 21.15 9.50
C GLY A 60 0.21 20.59 10.23
N HIS A 61 0.15 19.37 10.75
CA HIS A 61 1.25 18.69 11.41
C HIS A 61 1.74 17.49 10.60
N VAL A 62 3.04 17.18 10.66
CA VAL A 62 3.57 16.00 9.99
C VAL A 62 3.10 14.73 10.70
N ASN A 63 2.36 13.87 10.00
CA ASN A 63 2.02 12.55 10.50
C ASN A 63 3.16 11.59 10.15
N TRP A 64 4.09 11.39 11.09
CA TRP A 64 5.27 10.55 10.87
C TRP A 64 4.94 9.08 10.60
N VAL A 65 3.90 8.54 11.23
CA VAL A 65 3.47 7.15 11.03
C VAL A 65 2.88 6.98 9.64
N ALA A 66 1.99 7.87 9.22
CA ALA A 66 1.46 7.86 7.86
C ALA A 66 2.57 8.10 6.81
N SER A 67 3.54 8.98 7.12
CA SER A 67 4.72 9.20 6.27
C SER A 67 5.55 7.93 6.11
N TYR A 68 5.75 7.17 7.19
CA TYR A 68 6.42 5.88 7.15
C TYR A 68 5.67 4.88 6.28
N MET A 69 4.35 4.76 6.43
CA MET A 69 3.56 3.83 5.61
C MET A 69 3.50 4.23 4.13
N GLN A 70 3.51 5.53 3.84
CA GLN A 70 3.47 6.06 2.47
C GLN A 70 4.81 5.92 1.74
N TYR A 71 5.92 6.29 2.39
CA TYR A 71 7.24 6.41 1.76
C TYR A 71 8.23 5.32 2.19
N GLY A 72 7.99 4.60 3.29
CA GLY A 72 8.87 3.54 3.79
C GLY A 72 10.31 4.03 3.94
N PHE A 73 11.24 3.30 3.31
CA PHE A 73 12.68 3.57 3.32
C PHE A 73 13.20 4.18 2.02
N ASP A 74 12.33 4.85 1.26
CA ASP A 74 12.71 5.50 0.00
C ASP A 74 13.79 6.59 0.22
N SER A 75 14.48 6.99 -0.85
CA SER A 75 15.58 7.99 -0.76
C SER A 75 15.15 9.34 -0.17
N ASN A 76 13.88 9.71 -0.37
CA ASN A 76 13.29 10.95 0.14
C ASN A 76 12.64 10.77 1.51
N SER A 77 12.80 9.62 2.16
CA SER A 77 12.23 9.34 3.48
C SER A 77 13.26 9.56 4.58
N ILE A 78 12.85 10.19 5.69
CA ILE A 78 13.69 10.33 6.88
C ILE A 78 14.03 8.96 7.50
N PHE A 79 13.13 7.98 7.36
CA PHE A 79 13.29 6.64 7.92
C PHE A 79 14.48 5.88 7.35
N ARG A 80 14.89 6.18 6.11
CA ARG A 80 16.12 5.65 5.52
C ARG A 80 17.38 6.07 6.28
N THR A 81 17.34 7.20 6.98
CA THR A 81 18.50 7.78 7.67
C THR A 81 18.52 7.42 9.14
N ILE A 82 17.37 7.51 9.82
CA ILE A 82 17.31 7.29 11.28
C ILE A 82 17.23 5.81 11.65
N VAL A 83 16.67 4.95 10.78
CA VAL A 83 16.56 3.52 11.04
C VAL A 83 17.86 2.85 10.63
N PRO A 84 18.49 2.02 11.48
CA PRO A 84 19.67 1.25 11.09
C PRO A 84 19.35 0.25 9.97
N VAL A 85 20.25 0.15 8.98
CA VAL A 85 20.13 -0.83 7.90
C VAL A 85 20.25 -2.24 8.46
N ARG A 86 19.35 -3.14 8.07
CA ARG A 86 19.35 -4.51 8.59
C ARG A 86 20.53 -5.32 8.03
N PRO A 87 21.28 -6.02 8.90
CA PRO A 87 22.52 -6.69 8.51
C PRO A 87 22.28 -7.87 7.56
N THR A 88 23.34 -8.30 6.90
CA THR A 88 23.29 -9.40 5.92
C THR A 88 23.02 -10.78 6.53
N SER A 89 23.13 -10.90 7.86
CA SER A 89 22.85 -12.12 8.63
C SER A 89 21.39 -12.25 9.07
N THR A 90 20.57 -11.22 8.90
CA THR A 90 19.15 -11.26 9.31
C THR A 90 18.41 -12.34 8.53
N PRO A 91 17.71 -13.28 9.21
CA PRO A 91 16.94 -14.32 8.55
C PRO A 91 15.84 -13.71 7.70
N TRP A 92 15.51 -14.36 6.58
CA TRP A 92 14.39 -13.95 5.73
C TRP A 92 13.07 -14.32 6.38
N THR A 93 12.14 -13.37 6.46
CA THR A 93 10.74 -13.67 6.80
C THR A 93 9.94 -13.94 5.54
N GLN A 94 8.83 -14.67 5.64
CA GLN A 94 7.99 -14.95 4.48
C GLN A 94 7.47 -13.66 3.82
N ASP A 95 7.19 -12.63 4.61
CA ASP A 95 6.67 -11.35 4.14
C ASP A 95 7.70 -10.58 3.32
N GLU A 96 8.97 -10.62 3.75
CA GLU A 96 10.08 -10.09 2.97
C GLU A 96 10.23 -10.83 1.65
N LEU A 97 10.14 -12.16 1.66
CA LEU A 97 10.28 -12.99 0.48
C LEU A 97 9.16 -12.71 -0.53
N ASN A 98 7.92 -12.64 -0.07
CA ASN A 98 6.75 -12.29 -0.88
C ASN A 98 6.93 -10.91 -1.51
N TYR A 99 7.36 -9.92 -0.72
CA TYR A 99 7.59 -8.58 -1.23
C TYR A 99 8.74 -8.50 -2.26
N VAL A 100 9.86 -9.19 -2.01
CA VAL A 100 10.98 -9.28 -2.97
C VAL A 100 10.53 -9.90 -4.29
N GLN A 101 9.79 -11.01 -4.23
CA GLN A 101 9.31 -11.71 -5.42
C GLN A 101 8.32 -10.83 -6.22
N ALA A 102 7.42 -10.12 -5.55
CA ALA A 102 6.50 -9.19 -6.20
C ALA A 102 7.26 -8.03 -6.89
N ILE A 103 8.31 -7.48 -6.26
CA ILE A 103 9.16 -6.47 -6.90
C ILE A 103 9.86 -7.06 -8.12
N GLN A 104 10.44 -8.27 -8.03
CA GLN A 104 11.12 -8.92 -9.15
C GLN A 104 10.17 -9.14 -10.34
N ARG A 105 8.95 -9.61 -10.08
CA ARG A 105 7.90 -9.80 -11.08
C ARG A 105 7.60 -8.48 -11.78
N CYS A 106 7.30 -7.43 -11.02
CA CYS A 106 7.01 -6.11 -11.57
C CYS A 106 8.17 -5.49 -12.38
N ILE A 107 9.43 -5.78 -12.03
CA ILE A 107 10.59 -5.33 -12.80
C ILE A 107 10.70 -6.11 -14.12
N LYS A 108 10.50 -7.43 -14.08
CA LYS A 108 10.57 -8.31 -15.25
C LYS A 108 9.48 -7.97 -16.27
N ASP A 109 8.28 -7.67 -15.79
CA ASP A 109 7.11 -7.38 -16.62
C ASP A 109 7.09 -5.89 -17.09
N GLY A 110 8.12 -5.12 -16.75
CA GLY A 110 8.29 -3.74 -17.20
C GLY A 110 7.44 -2.69 -16.47
N HIS A 111 6.74 -3.09 -15.41
CA HIS A 111 5.90 -2.19 -14.60
C HIS A 111 6.70 -1.29 -13.65
N VAL A 112 7.87 -1.76 -13.20
CA VAL A 112 8.77 -1.00 -12.33
C VAL A 112 10.13 -0.84 -13.01
N ARG A 113 10.52 0.41 -13.25
CA ARG A 113 11.82 0.73 -13.84
C ARG A 113 12.89 0.86 -12.78
N VAL A 114 13.97 0.09 -12.92
CA VAL A 114 15.19 0.27 -12.13
C VAL A 114 15.95 1.50 -12.68
N PRO A 115 16.38 2.45 -11.83
CA PRO A 115 17.15 3.62 -12.29
C PRO A 115 18.43 3.21 -13.03
N TYR A 116 18.81 4.01 -14.02
CA TYR A 116 20.01 3.75 -14.82
C TYR A 116 21.27 3.68 -13.94
N GLY A 117 22.13 2.70 -14.20
CA GLY A 117 23.36 2.47 -13.43
C GLY A 117 23.16 1.73 -12.09
N ARG A 118 21.93 1.38 -11.71
CA ARG A 118 21.63 0.57 -10.52
C ARG A 118 21.29 -0.85 -10.92
N CYS A 119 21.78 -1.84 -10.18
CA CYS A 119 21.34 -3.22 -10.35
C CYS A 119 20.06 -3.50 -9.54
N THR A 120 19.27 -4.48 -9.98
CA THR A 120 18.02 -4.92 -9.31
C THR A 120 18.23 -5.23 -7.83
N ALA A 121 19.35 -5.86 -7.47
CA ALA A 121 19.68 -6.15 -6.08
C ALA A 121 19.81 -4.89 -5.22
N THR A 122 20.41 -3.82 -5.73
CA THR A 122 20.55 -2.54 -5.00
C THR A 122 19.19 -1.89 -4.83
N PHE A 123 18.39 -1.87 -5.89
CA PHE A 123 17.06 -1.27 -5.86
C PHE A 123 16.13 -1.95 -4.85
N ILE A 124 16.12 -3.28 -4.83
CA ILE A 124 15.34 -4.07 -3.87
C ILE A 124 15.90 -3.87 -2.45
N ALA A 125 17.22 -3.85 -2.27
CA ALA A 125 17.85 -3.66 -0.97
C ALA A 125 17.47 -2.34 -0.29
N GLU A 126 17.36 -1.25 -1.08
CA GLU A 126 16.89 0.04 -0.56
C GLU A 126 15.44 -0.02 -0.06
N ARG A 127 14.54 -0.69 -0.80
CA ARG A 127 13.13 -0.84 -0.40
C ARG A 127 12.94 -1.69 0.85
N LEU A 128 13.76 -2.73 1.02
CA LEU A 128 13.76 -3.58 2.22
C LEU A 128 14.62 -3.02 3.35
N HIS A 129 15.31 -1.88 3.15
CA HIS A 129 16.23 -1.32 4.12
C HIS A 129 17.25 -2.33 4.65
N THR A 130 17.92 -3.01 3.73
CA THR A 130 18.91 -4.05 4.01
C THR A 130 20.13 -3.92 3.10
N THR A 131 21.15 -4.73 3.35
CA THR A 131 22.38 -4.75 2.54
C THR A 131 22.13 -5.36 1.15
N ARG A 132 22.79 -4.80 0.12
CA ARG A 132 22.74 -5.29 -1.26
C ARG A 132 23.17 -6.75 -1.37
N GLU A 133 24.16 -7.16 -0.58
CA GLU A 133 24.73 -8.50 -0.55
C GLU A 133 23.71 -9.55 -0.11
N ARG A 134 22.80 -9.20 0.82
CA ARG A 134 21.73 -10.09 1.30
C ARG A 134 20.77 -10.41 0.15
N VAL A 135 20.31 -9.36 -0.53
CA VAL A 135 19.41 -9.49 -1.68
C VAL A 135 20.11 -10.21 -2.82
N HIS A 136 21.33 -9.81 -3.19
CA HIS A 136 22.08 -10.43 -4.29
C HIS A 136 22.27 -11.94 -4.12
N ARG A 137 22.55 -12.40 -2.89
CA ARG A 137 22.61 -13.84 -2.59
C ARG A 137 21.27 -14.53 -2.80
N TYR A 138 20.18 -13.91 -2.37
CA TYR A 138 18.83 -14.43 -2.57
C TYR A 138 18.46 -14.53 -4.06
N LEU A 139 18.66 -13.46 -4.84
CA LEU A 139 18.31 -13.44 -6.28
C LEU A 139 19.14 -14.43 -7.11
N LYS A 140 20.33 -14.83 -6.64
CA LYS A 140 21.15 -15.86 -7.28
C LYS A 140 20.62 -17.28 -7.03
N LEU A 141 20.01 -17.51 -5.88
CA LEU A 141 19.53 -18.82 -5.46
C LEU A 141 18.09 -19.08 -5.90
N VAL A 142 17.27 -18.03 -5.95
CA VAL A 142 15.85 -18.14 -6.29
C VAL A 142 15.62 -17.72 -7.74
N PRO A 143 15.09 -18.61 -8.59
CA PRO A 143 14.72 -18.27 -9.96
C PRO A 143 13.75 -17.08 -9.99
N SER A 144 13.86 -16.25 -11.03
CA SER A 144 12.89 -15.17 -11.24
C SER A 144 11.48 -15.75 -11.33
N PRO A 145 10.46 -15.16 -10.67
CA PRO A 145 9.09 -15.63 -10.79
C PRO A 145 8.65 -15.63 -12.26
N SER A 146 7.76 -16.56 -12.62
CA SER A 146 7.08 -16.55 -13.91
C SER A 146 6.28 -15.25 -14.05
N SER A 147 6.27 -14.69 -15.25
CA SER A 147 5.36 -13.59 -15.59
C SER A 147 3.93 -14.08 -15.35
N VAL A 148 3.09 -13.23 -14.79
CA VAL A 148 1.65 -13.50 -14.72
C VAL A 148 1.04 -12.70 -15.84
N ASP A 149 0.30 -13.34 -16.75
CA ASP A 149 -0.49 -12.68 -17.80
C ASP A 149 -1.69 -11.94 -17.16
N GLY A 150 -1.40 -10.95 -16.33
CA GLY A 150 -2.35 -10.15 -15.59
C GLY A 150 -2.26 -8.69 -16.01
N ALA A 151 -3.39 -7.98 -15.93
CA ALA A 151 -3.41 -6.55 -16.17
C ALA A 151 -2.44 -5.83 -15.24
N THR A 152 -1.60 -4.94 -15.79
CA THR A 152 -0.59 -4.11 -15.08
C THR A 152 -1.08 -3.52 -13.76
N ALA A 153 -2.35 -3.12 -13.69
CA ALA A 153 -2.97 -2.55 -12.50
C ALA A 153 -3.07 -3.54 -11.33
N SER A 154 -3.32 -4.82 -11.61
CA SER A 154 -3.44 -5.87 -10.58
C SER A 154 -2.09 -6.18 -9.94
N ALA A 155 -1.03 -6.31 -10.75
CA ALA A 155 0.33 -6.55 -10.26
C ALA A 155 0.87 -5.39 -9.40
N LEU A 156 0.57 -4.14 -9.79
CA LEU A 156 0.95 -2.96 -9.01
C LEU A 156 0.14 -2.83 -7.71
N ALA A 157 -1.13 -3.24 -7.71
CA ALA A 157 -1.96 -3.28 -6.50
C ALA A 157 -1.43 -4.32 -5.50
N GLU A 158 -1.14 -5.54 -5.96
CA GLU A 158 -0.51 -6.60 -5.16
C GLU A 158 0.83 -6.12 -4.57
N LEU A 159 1.67 -5.47 -5.39
CA LEU A 159 2.95 -4.91 -4.92
C LEU A 159 2.75 -3.85 -3.82
N LYS A 160 1.74 -2.99 -3.97
CA LYS A 160 1.42 -1.95 -2.97
C LYS A 160 0.93 -2.57 -1.67
N GLU A 161 0.09 -3.59 -1.74
CA GLU A 161 -0.41 -4.32 -0.57
C GLU A 161 0.73 -5.03 0.17
N LEU A 162 1.57 -5.79 -0.54
CA LEU A 162 2.73 -6.48 0.04
C LEU A 162 3.74 -5.49 0.63
N ARG A 163 3.93 -4.32 0.01
CA ARG A 163 4.74 -3.24 0.59
C ARG A 163 4.16 -2.79 1.92
N SER A 164 2.87 -2.45 1.96
CA SER A 164 2.20 -1.98 3.18
C SER A 164 2.27 -3.03 4.29
N TYR A 165 2.05 -4.29 3.96
CA TYR A 165 2.15 -5.41 4.89
C TYR A 165 3.58 -5.57 5.42
N PHE A 166 4.59 -5.56 4.55
CA PHE A 166 5.99 -5.61 4.96
C PHE A 166 6.35 -4.44 5.90
N LEU A 167 5.94 -3.21 5.58
CA LEU A 167 6.24 -2.04 6.40
C LEU A 167 5.56 -2.13 7.78
N SER A 168 4.34 -2.66 7.87
CA SER A 168 3.65 -2.85 9.16
C SER A 168 4.37 -3.84 10.07
N THR A 169 5.02 -4.88 9.53
CA THR A 169 5.84 -5.80 10.33
C THR A 169 7.01 -5.11 11.05
N LEU A 170 7.49 -4.00 10.48
CA LEU A 170 8.62 -3.22 11.01
C LEU A 170 8.18 -2.01 11.84
N GLU A 171 6.88 -1.66 11.81
CA GLU A 171 6.34 -0.45 12.44
C GLU A 171 6.75 -0.30 13.89
N ARG A 172 6.59 -1.36 14.71
CA ARG A 172 6.96 -1.32 16.13
C ARG A 172 8.44 -0.97 16.34
N SER A 173 9.33 -1.52 15.52
CA SER A 173 10.76 -1.22 15.59
C SER A 173 11.05 0.22 15.16
N VAL A 174 10.37 0.69 14.11
CA VAL A 174 10.52 2.07 13.63
C VAL A 174 10.01 3.08 14.65
N LEU A 175 8.86 2.83 15.28
CA LEU A 175 8.32 3.67 16.36
C LEU A 175 9.28 3.75 17.56
N SER A 176 9.93 2.63 17.91
CA SER A 176 10.97 2.62 18.96
C SER A 176 12.17 3.48 18.56
N VAL A 177 12.64 3.39 17.31
CA VAL A 177 13.72 4.25 16.81
C VAL A 177 13.30 5.72 16.83
N MET A 178 12.08 6.04 16.39
CA MET A 178 11.55 7.41 16.42
C MET A 178 11.54 8.00 17.83
N ALA A 179 11.08 7.22 18.82
CA ALA A 179 11.10 7.63 20.22
C ALA A 179 12.55 7.85 20.72
N ASN A 180 13.47 6.94 20.38
CA ASN A 180 14.86 7.01 20.80
C ASN A 180 15.60 8.23 20.23
N VAL A 181 15.35 8.59 18.97
CA VAL A 181 15.94 9.80 18.35
C VAL A 181 15.17 11.07 18.68
N GLY A 182 13.99 10.97 19.30
CA GLY A 182 13.10 12.10 19.57
C GLY A 182 12.56 12.74 18.29
N LEU A 183 12.17 11.94 17.28
CA LEU A 183 11.57 12.45 16.05
C LEU A 183 10.16 12.99 16.34
N ASP A 184 10.02 14.31 16.29
CA ASP A 184 8.77 15.02 16.55
C ASP A 184 8.56 16.20 15.58
N GLN A 185 7.52 17.02 15.80
CA GLN A 185 7.25 18.21 14.96
C GLN A 185 8.39 19.22 14.97
N SER A 186 9.18 19.28 16.05
CA SER A 186 10.28 20.24 16.15
C SER A 186 11.36 19.98 15.09
N TRP A 187 11.43 18.78 14.50
CA TRP A 187 12.38 18.47 13.43
C TRP A 187 12.07 19.22 12.14
N VAL A 188 10.82 19.65 11.96
CA VAL A 188 10.33 20.31 10.76
C VAL A 188 10.58 21.81 10.85
N VAL A 189 11.28 22.36 9.87
CA VAL A 189 11.56 23.80 9.74
C VAL A 189 10.53 24.46 8.83
N ALA A 190 10.17 23.81 7.74
CA ALA A 190 9.20 24.33 6.79
C ALA A 190 8.50 23.19 6.04
N ILE A 191 7.25 23.41 5.64
CA ILE A 191 6.47 22.51 4.79
C ILE A 191 6.23 23.21 3.45
N LYS A 192 6.58 22.53 2.36
CA LYS A 192 6.40 22.99 0.98
C LYS A 192 5.27 22.20 0.35
N TYR A 193 4.21 22.90 -0.04
CA TYR A 193 3.02 22.34 -0.68
C TYR A 193 3.17 22.28 -2.20
#